data_AF-A0A974YRM5-F1
#
_entry.id   AF-A0A974YRM5-F1
#
_cell.length_a   1.000
_cell.length_b   1.000
_cell.length_c   1.000
_cell.angle_alpha   90.00
_cell.angle_beta   90.00
_cell.angle_gamma   90.00
#
_symmetry.space_group_name_H-M   'P 1'
#
loop_
_entity.id
_entity.type
_entity.pdbx_description
1 polymer ?
#
loop_
_entity_poly.entity_id
_entity_poly.type
_entity_poly.pdbx_seq_one_letter_code
_entity_poly.pdbx_strand_id
1 'polypeptide(L)'
;MNDQDIIIVRSLTDSDMGLFSAHRKATASRQRAIALTTPATERLLDPAVIAARGGDFDCITSFGSITNREVRRINKGGKNWRLGGRQFEAPIFGDLDSRDFALLRSVKHNDGSSPILLTFVGRRSHRFIQAGLAAMLSDGALQHNVALFQFGEQGFDALAELFPPVPACVAVRPASAIALGIGCPR
;
A
#
# COMPACT_ATOMS: atom_id res chain seq x y z
N MET A 1 3.10 16.67 13.25
CA MET A 1 3.07 16.10 11.88
C MET A 1 4.30 16.61 11.15
N ASN A 2 4.87 15.84 10.24
CA ASN A 2 6.05 16.24 9.47
C ASN A 2 5.59 16.95 8.20
N ASP A 3 6.12 18.13 7.90
CA ASP A 3 5.76 18.92 6.71
C ASP A 3 6.12 18.21 5.39
N GLN A 4 6.92 17.13 5.50
CA GLN A 4 7.27 16.24 4.40
C GLN A 4 6.30 15.09 4.21
N ASP A 5 5.21 14.96 4.98
CA ASP A 5 4.29 13.84 4.80
C ASP A 5 3.53 13.93 3.47
N ILE A 6 3.31 12.75 2.88
CA ILE A 6 2.50 12.55 1.69
C ILE A 6 1.59 11.34 1.89
N ILE A 7 0.33 11.47 1.46
CA ILE A 7 -0.66 10.40 1.41
C ILE A 7 -1.11 10.25 -0.04
N ILE A 8 -0.98 9.04 -0.57
CA ILE A 8 -1.45 8.66 -1.90
C ILE A 8 -2.60 7.70 -1.72
N VAL A 9 -3.78 8.04 -2.23
CA VAL A 9 -4.95 7.16 -2.21
C VAL A 9 -5.14 6.57 -3.59
N ARG A 10 -5.19 5.25 -3.68
CA ARG A 10 -5.47 4.52 -4.91
C ARG A 10 -6.76 3.74 -4.79
N SER A 11 -7.68 3.96 -5.72
CA SER A 11 -8.77 3.02 -5.98
C SER A 11 -8.17 1.78 -6.67
N LEU A 12 -8.30 0.63 -6.02
CA LEU A 12 -7.77 -0.63 -6.51
C LEU A 12 -8.46 -1.03 -7.82
N THR A 13 -7.68 -1.57 -8.76
CA THR A 13 -8.17 -2.09 -10.04
C THR A 13 -8.00 -3.60 -10.11
N ASP A 14 -8.64 -4.25 -11.08
CA ASP A 14 -8.52 -5.71 -11.29
C ASP A 14 -7.06 -6.15 -11.42
N SER A 15 -6.20 -5.31 -12.00
CA SER A 15 -4.76 -5.59 -12.09
C SER A 15 -4.03 -5.60 -10.76
N ASP A 16 -4.49 -4.81 -9.77
CA ASP A 16 -3.91 -4.78 -8.43
C ASP A 16 -4.34 -6.02 -7.63
N MET A 17 -5.51 -6.60 -7.94
CA MET A 17 -6.03 -7.79 -7.26
C MET A 17 -5.08 -8.99 -7.34
N GLY A 18 -4.24 -9.07 -8.37
CA GLY A 18 -3.23 -10.11 -8.50
C GLY A 18 -2.15 -10.11 -7.41
N LEU A 19 -2.06 -9.05 -6.59
CA LEU A 19 -1.19 -9.00 -5.41
C LEU A 19 -1.73 -9.84 -4.24
N PHE A 20 -3.03 -10.11 -4.19
CA PHE A 20 -3.66 -10.89 -3.12
C PHE A 20 -3.84 -12.34 -3.57
N SER A 21 -3.41 -13.30 -2.76
CA SER A 21 -3.49 -14.73 -3.12
C SER A 21 -4.93 -15.19 -3.35
N ALA A 22 -5.87 -14.67 -2.55
CA ALA A 22 -7.29 -15.01 -2.57
C ALA A 22 -7.98 -14.75 -3.92
N HIS A 23 -7.55 -13.72 -4.65
CA HIS A 23 -8.17 -13.29 -5.91
C HIS A 23 -7.52 -13.87 -7.16
N ARG A 24 -6.37 -14.53 -7.01
CA ARG A 24 -5.50 -14.91 -8.13
C ARG A 24 -6.14 -15.85 -9.15
N LYS A 25 -7.04 -16.74 -8.71
CA LYS A 25 -7.73 -17.66 -9.64
C LYS A 25 -8.76 -16.94 -10.52
N ALA A 26 -9.27 -15.80 -10.06
CA ALA A 26 -10.27 -15.00 -10.76
C ALA A 26 -9.66 -13.86 -11.60
N THR A 27 -8.43 -13.43 -11.29
CA THR A 27 -7.77 -12.33 -11.99
C THR A 27 -7.06 -12.80 -13.26
N ALA A 28 -7.46 -12.27 -14.43
CA ALA A 28 -6.78 -12.55 -15.71
C ALA A 28 -5.37 -11.90 -15.81
N SER A 29 -5.12 -10.83 -15.05
CA SER A 29 -3.85 -10.12 -15.02
C SER A 29 -2.76 -10.90 -14.28
N ARG A 30 -1.59 -11.03 -14.89
CA ARG A 30 -0.37 -11.58 -14.25
C ARG A 30 0.34 -10.56 -13.35
N GLN A 31 -0.13 -9.31 -13.29
CA GLN A 31 0.47 -8.26 -12.47
C GLN A 31 0.31 -8.58 -10.98
N ARG A 32 1.38 -8.43 -10.20
CA ARG A 32 1.43 -8.68 -8.75
C ARG A 32 1.98 -7.45 -8.03
N ALA A 33 1.32 -6.32 -8.23
CA ALA A 33 1.78 -5.05 -7.69
C ALA A 33 0.65 -4.05 -7.68
N ILE A 34 0.68 -3.17 -6.67
CA ILE A 34 -0.11 -1.95 -6.66
C ILE A 34 0.49 -0.99 -7.68
N ALA A 35 -0.30 -0.54 -8.66
CA ALA A 35 0.19 0.41 -9.65
C ALA A 35 0.27 1.83 -9.07
N LEU A 36 1.37 2.52 -9.33
CA LEU A 36 1.56 3.92 -9.01
C LEU A 36 1.67 4.70 -10.32
N THR A 37 1.02 5.86 -10.38
CA THR A 37 1.13 6.76 -11.53
C THR A 37 2.51 7.44 -11.49
N THR A 38 2.99 7.91 -12.65
CA THR A 38 4.24 8.67 -12.71
C THR A 38 4.22 9.90 -11.80
N PRO A 39 3.17 10.75 -11.80
CA PRO A 39 3.13 11.90 -10.90
C PRO A 39 3.19 11.53 -9.41
N ALA A 40 2.47 10.47 -9.00
CA ALA A 40 2.51 10.03 -7.62
C ALA A 40 3.90 9.51 -7.23
N THR A 41 4.57 8.82 -8.15
CA THR A 41 5.91 8.28 -7.94
C THR A 41 6.96 9.39 -7.87
N GLU A 42 6.85 10.42 -8.72
CA GLU A 42 7.76 11.58 -8.72
C GLU A 42 7.68 12.41 -7.45
N ARG A 43 6.54 12.40 -6.75
CA ARG A 43 6.39 13.04 -5.44
C ARG A 43 6.82 12.14 -4.29
N LEU A 44 6.60 10.83 -4.42
CA LEU A 44 6.94 9.85 -3.39
C LEU A 44 8.43 9.55 -3.30
N LEU A 45 9.11 9.38 -4.44
CA LEU A 45 10.47 8.84 -4.49
C LEU A 45 11.51 9.93 -4.69
N ASP A 46 12.69 9.70 -4.12
CA ASP A 46 13.87 10.52 -4.40
C ASP A 46 14.25 10.45 -5.90
N PRO A 47 14.69 11.56 -6.52
CA PRO A 47 15.13 11.58 -7.92
C PRO A 47 16.19 10.52 -8.28
N ALA A 48 17.10 10.16 -7.37
CA ALA A 48 18.08 9.10 -7.59
C ALA A 48 17.42 7.73 -7.76
N VAL A 49 16.39 7.42 -6.96
CA VAL A 49 15.60 6.18 -7.09
C VAL A 49 14.83 6.18 -8.42
N ILE A 50 14.30 7.32 -8.82
CA ILE A 50 13.61 7.49 -10.11
C ILE A 50 14.57 7.22 -11.28
N ALA A 51 15.78 7.81 -11.23
CA ALA A 51 16.83 7.60 -12.22
C ALA A 51 17.27 6.13 -12.29
N ALA A 52 17.38 5.46 -11.14
CA ALA A 52 17.68 4.03 -11.04
C ALA A 52 16.51 3.12 -11.48
N ARG A 53 15.35 3.69 -11.81
CA ARG A 53 14.11 2.99 -12.19
C ARG A 53 13.56 2.05 -11.11
N GLY A 54 13.91 2.29 -9.85
CA GLY A 54 13.37 1.57 -8.71
C GLY A 54 14.32 1.48 -7.52
N GLY A 55 13.76 1.00 -6.42
CA GLY A 55 14.43 0.81 -5.14
C GLY A 55 13.65 -0.16 -4.26
N ASP A 56 14.28 -0.60 -3.19
CA ASP A 56 13.69 -1.48 -2.18
C ASP A 56 13.33 -0.64 -0.95
N PHE A 57 12.11 -0.80 -0.46
CA PHE A 57 11.52 0.03 0.60
C PHE A 57 10.98 -0.85 1.71
N ASP A 58 11.26 -0.48 2.94
CA ASP A 58 10.58 -1.06 4.09
C ASP A 58 9.09 -0.66 4.06
N CYS A 59 8.21 -1.65 3.98
CA CYS A 59 6.78 -1.43 3.84
C CYS A 59 6.02 -2.07 4.99
N ILE A 60 5.19 -1.29 5.66
CA ILE A 60 4.27 -1.75 6.69
C ILE A 60 2.89 -1.83 6.04
N THR A 61 2.29 -3.01 5.99
CA THR A 61 0.93 -3.19 5.48
C THR A 61 -0.05 -3.37 6.62
N SER A 62 -1.23 -2.77 6.53
CA SER A 62 -2.33 -2.97 7.47
C SER A 62 -3.68 -3.19 6.76
N PHE A 63 -4.43 -4.21 7.21
CA PHE A 63 -5.81 -4.43 6.82
C PHE A 63 -6.57 -5.23 7.89
N GLY A 64 -7.61 -4.65 8.47
CA GLY A 64 -8.34 -5.27 9.58
C GLY A 64 -7.40 -5.57 10.75
N SER A 65 -7.37 -6.83 11.19
CA SER A 65 -6.45 -7.29 12.25
C SER A 65 -5.06 -7.69 11.75
N ILE A 66 -4.80 -7.65 10.44
CA ILE A 66 -3.53 -8.07 9.86
C ILE A 66 -2.60 -6.88 9.71
N THR A 67 -1.40 -7.03 10.27
CA THR A 67 -0.27 -6.14 10.05
C THR A 67 0.94 -6.95 9.62
N ASN A 68 1.63 -6.51 8.57
CA ASN A 68 2.86 -7.14 8.08
C ASN A 68 3.93 -6.05 7.82
N ARG A 69 5.20 -6.34 8.07
CA ARG A 69 6.31 -5.46 7.71
C ARG A 69 7.32 -6.25 6.89
N GLU A 70 7.57 -5.81 5.67
CA GLU A 70 8.52 -6.47 4.78
C GLU A 70 9.15 -5.48 3.80
N VAL A 71 10.32 -5.84 3.27
CA VAL A 71 10.92 -5.08 2.17
C VAL A 71 10.17 -5.37 0.88
N ARG A 72 9.69 -4.32 0.21
CA ARG A 72 9.01 -4.39 -1.07
C ARG A 72 9.72 -3.51 -2.10
N ARG A 73 9.72 -3.96 -3.34
CA ARG A 73 10.35 -3.22 -4.44
C ARG A 73 9.34 -2.29 -5.10
N ILE A 74 9.72 -1.02 -5.26
CA ILE A 74 9.07 -0.10 -6.18
C ILE A 74 9.93 -0.02 -7.43
N ASN A 75 9.36 -0.34 -8.60
CA ASN A 75 10.09 -0.27 -9.87
C ASN A 75 9.20 0.18 -11.03
N LYS A 76 9.84 0.69 -12.08
CA LYS A 76 9.14 1.11 -13.30
C LYS A 76 8.84 -0.11 -14.19
N GLY A 77 7.56 -0.42 -14.37
CA GLY A 77 7.07 -1.52 -15.21
C GLY A 77 6.26 -1.00 -16.41
N GLY A 78 6.94 -0.72 -17.53
CA GLY A 78 6.30 -0.14 -18.71
C GLY A 78 5.88 1.32 -18.47
N LYS A 79 4.57 1.62 -18.64
CA LYS A 79 4.02 2.97 -18.44
C LYS A 79 3.82 3.36 -16.98
N ASN A 80 3.70 2.38 -16.08
CA ASN A 80 3.37 2.60 -14.67
C ASN A 80 4.50 2.16 -13.75
N TRP A 81 4.59 2.81 -12.59
CA TRP A 81 5.38 2.31 -11.48
C TRP A 81 4.59 1.25 -10.71
N ARG A 82 5.30 0.37 -10.02
CA ARG A 82 4.71 -0.79 -9.37
C ARG A 82 5.32 -0.98 -8.00
N LEU A 83 4.50 -0.92 -6.96
CA LEU A 83 4.84 -1.42 -5.63
C LEU A 83 4.52 -2.92 -5.61
N GLY A 84 5.54 -3.73 -5.86
CA GLY A 84 5.45 -5.19 -5.93
C GLY A 84 5.84 -5.87 -4.63
N GLY A 85 6.23 -7.14 -4.72
CA GLY A 85 6.71 -7.94 -3.60
C GLY A 85 6.02 -9.30 -3.52
N ARG A 86 6.10 -9.93 -2.35
CA ARG A 86 5.38 -11.17 -2.06
C ARG A 86 3.87 -10.91 -2.08
N GLN A 87 3.13 -11.95 -2.42
CA GLN A 87 1.68 -11.87 -2.38
C GLN A 87 1.21 -11.73 -0.93
N PHE A 88 0.10 -11.05 -0.74
CA PHE A 88 -0.59 -11.07 0.54
C PHE A 88 -1.41 -12.35 0.64
N GLU A 89 -1.04 -13.22 1.60
CA GLU A 89 -1.59 -14.57 1.69
C GLU A 89 -2.71 -14.73 2.72
N ALA A 90 -2.87 -13.77 3.65
CA ALA A 90 -3.86 -13.88 4.70
C ALA A 90 -5.29 -13.92 4.13
N PRO A 91 -6.18 -14.83 4.59
CA PRO A 91 -7.52 -14.99 4.03
C PRO A 91 -8.38 -13.73 4.05
N ILE A 92 -8.18 -12.84 5.05
CA ILE A 92 -8.93 -11.59 5.17
C ILE A 92 -8.83 -10.73 3.90
N PHE A 93 -7.70 -10.76 3.18
CA PHE A 93 -7.54 -10.01 1.94
C PHE A 93 -8.51 -10.43 0.82
N GLY A 94 -9.19 -11.58 0.97
CA GLY A 94 -10.30 -11.98 0.11
C GLY A 94 -11.53 -11.08 0.22
N ASP A 95 -11.64 -10.26 1.27
CA ASP A 95 -12.72 -9.28 1.44
C ASP A 95 -12.52 -8.01 0.63
N LEU A 96 -11.31 -7.76 0.12
CA LEU A 96 -11.02 -6.65 -0.77
C LEU A 96 -11.56 -6.94 -2.17
N ASP A 97 -12.00 -5.90 -2.87
CA ASP A 97 -12.46 -5.97 -4.25
C ASP A 97 -11.94 -4.76 -5.06
N SER A 98 -12.06 -4.82 -6.37
CA SER A 98 -11.85 -3.68 -7.23
C SER A 98 -12.74 -2.50 -6.82
N ARG A 99 -12.17 -1.30 -6.82
CA ARG A 99 -12.72 -0.03 -6.28
C ARG A 99 -12.71 0.12 -4.76
N ASP A 100 -12.19 -0.87 -4.02
CA ASP A 100 -11.74 -0.60 -2.65
C ASP A 100 -10.45 0.23 -2.69
N PHE A 101 -10.01 0.76 -1.54
CA PHE A 101 -8.89 1.70 -1.52
C PHE A 101 -7.62 1.10 -0.93
N ALA A 102 -6.48 1.51 -1.48
CA ALA A 102 -5.17 1.41 -0.86
C ALA A 102 -4.63 2.80 -0.59
N LEU A 103 -4.17 3.05 0.62
CA LEU A 103 -3.54 4.29 1.03
C LEU A 103 -2.07 4.03 1.27
N LEU A 104 -1.21 4.81 0.62
CA LEU A 104 0.22 4.83 0.85
C LEU A 104 0.56 6.11 1.60
N ARG A 105 1.15 6.00 2.79
CA ARG A 105 1.65 7.14 3.56
C ARG A 105 3.16 7.02 3.77
N SER A 106 3.88 8.09 3.50
CA SER A 106 5.34 8.16 3.58
C SER A 106 5.77 9.63 3.73
N VAL A 107 7.07 9.88 3.81
CA VAL A 107 7.68 11.18 3.49
C VAL A 107 7.79 11.37 1.97
N LYS A 108 7.74 12.62 1.51
CA LYS A 108 8.09 13.06 0.15
C LYS A 108 9.56 12.74 -0.13
N HIS A 109 9.86 12.46 -1.40
CA HIS A 109 11.23 12.16 -1.86
C HIS A 109 11.92 11.08 -1.00
N ASN A 110 11.18 10.03 -0.65
CA ASN A 110 11.70 8.91 0.10
C ASN A 110 12.77 8.17 -0.73
N ASP A 111 13.98 8.12 -0.17
CA ASP A 111 15.16 7.43 -0.71
C ASP A 111 15.27 5.98 -0.22
N GLY A 112 14.34 5.53 0.63
CA GLY A 112 14.34 4.23 1.30
C GLY A 112 14.66 4.33 2.80
N SER A 113 15.02 5.50 3.31
CA SER A 113 15.30 5.73 4.73
C SER A 113 14.07 5.69 5.64
N SER A 114 12.87 5.93 5.08
CA SER A 114 11.62 5.94 5.81
C SER A 114 10.68 4.82 5.33
N PRO A 115 9.91 4.19 6.24
CA PRO A 115 8.97 3.16 5.82
C PRO A 115 7.79 3.74 5.02
N ILE A 116 7.24 2.94 4.12
CA ILE A 116 5.98 3.22 3.44
C ILE A 116 4.88 2.43 4.15
N LEU A 117 3.88 3.14 4.68
CA LEU A 117 2.68 2.52 5.22
C LEU A 117 1.67 2.28 4.11
N LEU A 118 1.22 1.03 3.94
CA LEU A 118 0.22 0.60 2.98
C LEU A 118 -1.03 0.11 3.72
N THR A 119 -2.07 0.94 3.79
CA THR A 119 -3.33 0.58 4.46
C THR A 119 -4.42 0.30 3.45
N PHE A 120 -5.10 -0.83 3.59
CA PHE A 120 -6.24 -1.18 2.74
C PHE A 120 -7.57 -0.84 3.40
N VAL A 121 -8.53 -0.38 2.60
CA VAL A 121 -9.88 -0.02 3.05
C VAL A 121 -10.91 -0.70 2.15
N GLY A 122 -11.43 -1.83 2.63
CA GLY A 122 -12.47 -2.59 1.93
C GLY A 122 -13.89 -2.10 2.25
N ARG A 123 -14.78 -2.10 1.26
CA ARG A 123 -16.19 -1.69 1.47
C ARG A 123 -16.97 -2.61 2.40
N ARG A 124 -16.56 -3.88 2.52
CA ARG A 124 -17.23 -4.86 3.39
C ARG A 124 -16.79 -4.67 4.85
N SER A 125 -15.49 -4.53 5.05
CA SER A 125 -14.86 -4.50 6.38
C SER A 125 -14.82 -3.09 7.00
N HIS A 126 -14.80 -2.03 6.19
CA HIS A 126 -14.61 -0.65 6.63
C HIS A 126 -15.65 0.32 6.02
N ARG A 127 -16.94 -0.07 6.05
CA ARG A 127 -18.05 0.64 5.38
C ARG A 127 -18.03 2.17 5.53
N PHE A 128 -17.93 2.67 6.76
CA PHE A 128 -17.96 4.12 7.01
C PHE A 128 -16.73 4.85 6.46
N ILE A 129 -15.54 4.30 6.69
CA ILE A 129 -14.29 4.87 6.18
C ILE A 129 -14.29 4.84 4.65
N GLN A 130 -14.75 3.73 4.05
CA GLN A 130 -14.85 3.59 2.60
C GLN A 130 -15.82 4.62 2.00
N ALA A 131 -17.00 4.82 2.61
CA ALA A 131 -17.96 5.81 2.15
C ALA A 131 -17.41 7.24 2.28
N GLY A 132 -16.73 7.56 3.38
CA GLY A 132 -16.07 8.84 3.59
C GLY A 132 -14.97 9.10 2.55
N LEU A 133 -14.12 8.10 2.27
CA LEU A 133 -13.11 8.20 1.21
C LEU A 133 -13.76 8.39 -0.16
N ALA A 134 -14.80 7.62 -0.48
CA ALA A 134 -15.50 7.73 -1.76
C ALA A 134 -16.14 9.12 -1.95
N ALA A 135 -16.71 9.70 -0.89
CA ALA A 135 -17.26 11.06 -0.91
C ALA A 135 -16.17 12.14 -0.99
N MET A 136 -15.05 11.97 -0.29
CA MET A 136 -13.93 12.91 -0.37
C MET A 136 -13.24 12.88 -1.75
N LEU A 137 -13.26 11.72 -2.40
CA LEU A 137 -12.66 11.48 -3.71
C LEU A 137 -13.66 11.64 -4.86
N SER A 138 -14.90 12.07 -4.59
CA SER A 138 -15.86 12.43 -5.64
C SER A 138 -15.36 13.65 -6.43
N ASP A 139 -16.00 13.94 -7.55
CA ASP A 139 -15.73 15.14 -8.36
C ASP A 139 -14.33 15.22 -9.01
N GLY A 140 -13.78 14.06 -9.39
CA GLY A 140 -12.60 14.00 -10.27
C GLY A 140 -11.26 14.08 -9.54
N ALA A 141 -11.25 14.00 -8.21
CA ALA A 141 -10.02 13.96 -7.41
C ALA A 141 -9.11 12.75 -7.77
N LEU A 142 -9.71 11.64 -8.21
CA LEU A 142 -8.96 10.46 -8.69
C LEU A 142 -8.53 10.63 -10.15
N GLN A 143 -7.28 11.00 -10.36
CA GLN A 143 -6.64 10.96 -11.67
C GLN A 143 -6.04 9.58 -11.92
N HIS A 144 -6.57 8.85 -12.90
CA HIS A 144 -6.15 7.46 -13.20
C HIS A 144 -6.24 6.51 -11.99
N ASN A 145 -7.31 6.63 -11.20
CA ASN A 145 -7.55 5.88 -9.96
C ASN A 145 -6.60 6.22 -8.81
N VAL A 146 -5.86 7.34 -8.89
CA VAL A 146 -4.96 7.79 -7.83
C VAL A 146 -5.23 9.26 -7.49
N ALA A 147 -5.26 9.56 -6.20
CA ALA A 147 -5.29 10.91 -5.64
C ALA A 147 -4.07 11.09 -4.73
N LEU A 148 -3.56 12.30 -4.65
CA LEU A 148 -2.35 12.64 -3.91
C LEU A 148 -2.65 13.82 -3.00
N PHE A 149 -2.26 13.69 -1.74
CA PHE A 149 -2.46 14.67 -0.69
C PHE A 149 -1.13 14.92 -0.02
N GLN A 150 -0.69 16.17 -0.04
CA GLN A 150 0.50 16.64 0.66
C GLN A 150 0.12 17.37 1.94
N PHE A 151 1.05 17.40 2.89
CA PHE A 151 0.90 18.25 4.06
C PHE A 151 0.51 19.69 3.66
N GLY A 152 -0.54 20.22 4.30
CA GLY A 152 -1.11 21.54 4.02
C GLY A 152 -2.14 21.60 2.89
N GLU A 153 -2.36 20.51 2.15
CA GLU A 153 -3.42 20.45 1.13
C GLU A 153 -4.78 20.08 1.74
N GLN A 154 -5.86 20.54 1.11
CA GLN A 154 -7.23 20.22 1.55
C GLN A 154 -7.45 18.69 1.60
N GLY A 155 -7.99 18.21 2.72
CA GLY A 155 -8.26 16.79 2.94
C GLY A 155 -7.09 16.00 3.51
N PHE A 156 -5.86 16.54 3.51
CA PHE A 156 -4.70 15.87 4.10
C PHE A 156 -4.91 15.58 5.59
N ASP A 157 -5.32 16.58 6.39
CA ASP A 157 -5.45 16.43 7.83
C ASP A 157 -6.48 15.36 8.22
N ALA A 158 -7.63 15.35 7.55
CA ALA A 158 -8.67 14.35 7.75
C ALA A 158 -8.18 12.93 7.44
N LEU A 159 -7.42 12.76 6.35
CA LEU A 159 -6.78 11.48 6.03
C LEU A 159 -5.69 11.13 7.06
N ALA A 160 -4.87 12.09 7.46
CA ALA A 160 -3.76 11.87 8.37
C ALA A 160 -4.22 11.45 9.76
N GLU A 161 -5.40 11.91 10.19
CA GLU A 161 -6.08 11.51 11.42
C GLU A 161 -6.67 10.10 11.33
N LEU A 162 -7.36 9.79 10.23
CA LEU A 162 -7.94 8.45 10.00
C LEU A 162 -6.88 7.36 9.77
N PHE A 163 -5.72 7.74 9.25
CA PHE A 163 -4.63 6.83 8.90
C PHE A 163 -3.31 7.31 9.51
N PRO A 164 -3.17 7.24 10.85
CA PRO A 164 -2.00 7.76 11.55
C PRO A 164 -0.72 7.07 11.07
N PRO A 165 0.43 7.76 11.10
CA PRO A 165 1.69 7.13 10.73
C PRO A 165 2.00 6.04 11.76
N VAL A 166 2.43 4.87 11.30
CA VAL A 166 2.95 3.85 12.22
C VAL A 166 4.36 4.28 12.62
N PRO A 167 4.66 4.46 13.93
CA PRO A 167 6.00 4.83 14.36
C PRO A 167 7.02 3.82 13.83
N ALA A 168 8.12 4.28 13.25
CA ALA A 168 9.15 3.41 12.66
C ALA A 168 9.71 2.37 13.65
N CYS A 169 9.59 2.63 14.95
CA CYS A 169 9.97 1.76 16.06
C CYS A 169 8.98 0.63 16.37
N VAL A 170 7.82 0.56 15.71
CA VAL A 170 6.92 -0.60 15.81
C VAL A 170 7.54 -1.74 14.99
N ALA A 171 8.47 -2.45 15.63
CA ALA A 171 8.97 -3.73 15.19
C ALA A 171 7.90 -4.79 15.52
N VAL A 172 7.20 -5.29 14.50
CA VAL A 172 6.48 -6.56 14.65
C VAL A 172 7.46 -7.65 14.28
N ARG A 173 7.79 -8.50 15.28
CA ARG A 173 8.61 -9.70 15.10
C ARG A 173 8.14 -10.46 13.84
N PRO A 174 9.04 -10.93 12.95
CA PRO A 174 8.63 -11.97 12.03
C PRO A 174 8.07 -13.12 12.88
N ALA A 175 6.94 -13.70 12.47
CA ALA A 175 6.50 -14.97 13.02
C ALA A 175 7.63 -15.96 12.72
N SER A 176 8.53 -16.18 13.69
CA SER A 176 9.49 -17.26 13.62
C SER A 176 8.70 -18.52 13.36
N ALA A 177 8.98 -19.16 12.23
CA ALA A 177 8.46 -20.47 11.91
C ALA A 177 8.61 -21.36 13.15
N ILE A 178 7.48 -21.74 13.76
CA ILE A 178 7.44 -22.86 14.68
C ILE A 178 7.61 -24.10 13.78
N ALA A 179 8.86 -24.38 13.41
CA ALA A 179 9.26 -25.71 13.01
C ALA A 179 9.25 -26.56 14.28
N LEU A 180 8.10 -27.11 14.64
CA LEU A 180 8.04 -28.27 15.52
C LEU A 180 8.49 -29.50 14.71
N GLY A 181 9.79 -29.55 14.46
CA GLY A 181 10.48 -30.81 14.25
C GLY A 181 10.55 -31.53 15.59
N ILE A 182 9.59 -32.40 15.86
CA ILE A 182 9.77 -33.47 16.84
C ILE A 182 9.87 -34.76 16.05
N GLY A 183 11.11 -35.12 15.69
CA GLY A 183 11.44 -36.49 15.36
C GLY A 183 11.35 -37.33 16.62
N CYS A 184 10.44 -38.30 16.64
CA CYS A 184 10.54 -39.44 17.55
C CYS A 184 11.41 -40.51 16.89
N PRO A 185 12.53 -40.94 17.50
CA PRO A 185 13.17 -42.17 17.10
C PRO A 185 12.34 -43.37 17.60
N ARG A 186 12.20 -44.38 16.75
CA ARG A 186 11.98 -45.78 17.15
C ARG A 186 13.13 -46.60 16.61
#